data_AF-A0AAN6EAX0-F1
#
_entry.id   AF-A0AAN6EAX0-F1
#
_cell.length_a   1.000
_cell.length_b   1.000
_cell.length_c   1.000
_cell.angle_alpha   90.00
_cell.angle_beta   90.00
_cell.angle_gamma   90.00
#
_symmetry.space_group_name_H-M   'P 1'
#
loop_
_entity.id
_entity.type
_entity.pdbx_description
1 polymer ?
#
loop_
_entity_poly.entity_id
_entity_poly.type
_entity_poly.pdbx_seq_one_letter_code
_entity_poly.pdbx_strand_id
1 'polypeptide(L)'
;MSKEYGSGYPGDPKTVKWLKDSVDQVFGYPGIIRFSWSTCVKLLDERAVKVVWADDEHAPKNTVGKYFVRNGADTRPRSKFFSRNKAIRLASSLNQ
;
A
#
# COMPACT_ATOMS: atom_id res chain seq x y z
N MET A 1 -14.84 -6.70 -21.10
CA MET A 1 -14.16 -5.42 -20.79
C MET A 1 -14.15 -4.56 -22.05
N SER A 2 -14.74 -3.37 -22.01
CA SER A 2 -14.68 -2.43 -23.13
C SER A 2 -13.23 -1.96 -23.33
N LYS A 3 -12.76 -1.97 -24.58
CA LYS A 3 -11.41 -1.52 -24.99
C LYS A 3 -11.27 0.01 -25.01
N GLU A 4 -12.28 0.73 -24.54
CA GLU A 4 -12.32 2.20 -24.56
C GLU A 4 -11.80 2.79 -23.25
N TYR A 5 -10.53 2.54 -22.92
CA TYR A 5 -9.87 3.15 -21.76
C TYR A 5 -9.38 4.58 -22.04
N GLY A 6 -9.67 5.14 -23.21
CA GLY A 6 -9.22 6.49 -23.60
C GLY A 6 -7.72 6.53 -23.91
N SER A 7 -7.07 7.62 -23.52
CA SER A 7 -5.63 7.82 -23.71
C SER A 7 -4.75 6.92 -22.84
N GLY A 8 -5.31 6.35 -21.77
CA GLY A 8 -4.56 5.59 -20.77
C GLY A 8 -3.84 6.47 -19.74
N TYR A 9 -3.91 7.80 -19.83
CA TYR A 9 -3.30 8.72 -18.87
C TYR A 9 -4.31 9.27 -17.84
N PRO A 10 -3.88 9.55 -16.60
CA PRO A 10 -4.78 10.00 -15.53
C PRO A 10 -5.34 11.41 -15.75
N GLY A 11 -4.82 12.17 -16.74
CA GLY A 11 -5.34 13.48 -17.13
C GLY A 11 -6.54 13.42 -18.09
N ASP A 12 -6.84 12.27 -18.68
CA ASP A 12 -7.98 12.11 -19.59
C ASP A 12 -9.24 11.67 -18.83
N PRO A 13 -10.35 12.43 -18.91
CA PRO A 13 -11.61 12.08 -18.26
C PRO A 13 -12.13 10.69 -18.64
N LYS A 14 -11.91 10.22 -19.88
CA LYS A 14 -12.34 8.89 -20.32
C LYS A 14 -11.57 7.79 -19.60
N THR A 15 -10.26 7.98 -19.45
CA THR A 15 -9.39 7.05 -18.72
C THR A 15 -9.79 6.98 -17.25
N VAL A 16 -10.05 8.13 -16.61
CA VAL A 16 -10.49 8.17 -15.21
C VAL A 16 -11.86 7.50 -15.02
N LYS A 17 -12.78 7.66 -15.97
CA LYS A 17 -14.07 6.96 -15.94
C LYS A 17 -13.89 5.45 -16.06
N TRP A 18 -13.06 5.00 -17.00
CA TRP A 18 -12.76 3.58 -17.17
C TRP A 18 -12.10 2.98 -15.93
N LEU A 19 -11.19 3.71 -15.28
CA LEU A 19 -10.61 3.31 -13.98
C LEU A 19 -11.72 3.11 -12.95
N LYS A 20 -12.63 4.06 -12.78
CA LYS A 20 -13.75 3.93 -11.81
C LYS A 20 -14.62 2.69 -12.04
N ASP A 21 -14.86 2.35 -13.31
CA ASP A 21 -15.76 1.26 -13.70
C ASP A 21 -15.07 -0.12 -13.73
N SER A 22 -13.73 -0.15 -13.71
CA SER A 22 -12.93 -1.39 -13.79
C SER A 22 -12.39 -1.87 -12.45
N VAL A 23 -12.79 -1.25 -11.33
CA VAL A 23 -12.41 -1.68 -9.98
C VAL A 23 -13.15 -2.96 -9.58
N ASP A 24 -12.42 -4.03 -9.36
CA ASP A 24 -12.84 -5.20 -8.62
C ASP A 24 -12.67 -4.97 -7.11
N GLN A 25 -13.64 -5.40 -6.30
CA GLN A 25 -13.63 -5.13 -4.85
C GLN A 25 -12.49 -5.84 -4.10
N VAL A 26 -12.05 -6.99 -4.59
CA VAL A 26 -11.03 -7.82 -3.92
C VAL A 26 -9.67 -7.64 -4.59
N PHE A 27 -9.63 -7.74 -5.92
CA PHE A 27 -8.40 -7.73 -6.70
C PHE A 27 -8.00 -6.34 -7.19
N GLY A 28 -8.89 -5.36 -7.11
CA GLY A 28 -8.62 -3.99 -7.55
C GLY A 28 -8.67 -3.85 -9.07
N TYR A 29 -7.54 -3.98 -9.75
CA TYR A 29 -7.43 -3.63 -11.17
C TYR A 29 -6.79 -4.74 -12.03
N PRO A 30 -7.12 -4.82 -13.33
CA PRO A 30 -6.40 -5.68 -14.26
C PRO A 30 -4.94 -5.23 -14.42
N GLY A 31 -4.03 -6.17 -14.71
CA GLY A 31 -2.57 -5.96 -14.73
C GLY A 31 -2.02 -4.96 -15.75
N ILE A 32 -2.88 -4.35 -16.58
CA ILE A 32 -2.51 -3.25 -17.49
C ILE A 32 -2.31 -1.92 -16.73
N ILE A 33 -2.78 -1.83 -15.49
CA ILE A 33 -2.85 -0.58 -14.73
C ILE A 33 -1.66 -0.43 -13.80
N ARG A 34 -1.14 0.80 -13.71
CA ARG A 34 -0.11 1.14 -12.73
C ARG A 34 -0.74 1.48 -11.38
N PHE A 35 -0.61 0.56 -10.43
CA PHE A 35 -1.12 0.74 -9.05
C PHE A 35 -0.50 1.93 -8.31
N SER A 36 0.73 2.34 -8.66
CA SER A 36 1.40 3.47 -8.01
C SER A 36 0.87 4.85 -8.42
N TRP A 37 -0.16 4.93 -9.26
CA TRP A 37 -0.80 6.20 -9.59
C TRP A 37 -1.72 6.65 -8.46
N SER A 38 -1.61 7.91 -8.07
CA SER A 38 -2.43 8.50 -7.01
C SER A 38 -3.94 8.34 -7.27
N THR A 39 -4.37 8.41 -8.54
CA THR A 39 -5.76 8.16 -8.94
C THR A 39 -6.19 6.72 -8.66
N CYS A 40 -5.33 5.74 -8.96
CA CYS A 40 -5.61 4.32 -8.71
C CYS A 40 -5.70 4.03 -7.22
N VAL A 41 -4.74 4.55 -6.44
CA VAL A 41 -4.71 4.40 -4.97
C VAL A 41 -6.00 4.94 -4.34
N LYS A 42 -6.39 6.18 -4.67
CA LYS A 42 -7.63 6.79 -4.15
C LYS A 42 -8.88 5.97 -4.48
N LEU A 43 -8.98 5.48 -5.71
CA LEU A 43 -10.14 4.70 -6.14
C LEU A 43 -10.21 3.32 -5.47
N LEU A 44 -9.07 2.70 -5.17
CA LEU A 44 -9.02 1.46 -4.40
C LEU A 44 -9.45 1.71 -2.94
N ASP A 45 -9.00 2.81 -2.33
CA ASP A 45 -9.39 3.18 -0.97
C ASP A 45 -10.91 3.46 -0.86
N GLU A 46 -11.52 4.00 -1.91
CA GLU A 46 -12.96 4.34 -1.94
C GLU A 46 -13.87 3.15 -2.28
N ARG A 47 -13.43 2.24 -3.18
CA ARG A 47 -14.31 1.24 -3.80
C ARG A 47 -13.92 -0.21 -3.52
N ALA A 48 -12.66 -0.47 -3.18
CA ALA A 48 -12.18 -1.81 -2.88
C ALA A 48 -12.15 -2.07 -1.38
N VAL A 49 -11.99 -3.33 -1.00
CA VAL A 49 -11.84 -3.73 0.39
C VAL A 49 -10.51 -3.23 0.94
N LYS A 50 -10.52 -2.72 2.17
CA LYS A 50 -9.30 -2.27 2.85
C LYS A 50 -8.35 -3.44 3.08
N VAL A 51 -7.16 -3.35 2.50
CA VAL A 51 -6.06 -4.29 2.72
C VAL A 51 -5.10 -3.69 3.74
N VAL A 52 -4.65 -4.50 4.70
CA VAL A 52 -3.62 -4.12 5.68
C VAL A 52 -2.37 -4.92 5.33
N TRP A 53 -1.30 -4.23 4.94
CA TRP A 53 -0.01 -4.87 4.71
C TRP A 53 0.81 -4.89 6.01
N ALA A 54 1.61 -5.93 6.20
CA ALA A 54 2.45 -6.07 7.41
C ALA A 54 3.40 -4.88 7.61
N ASP A 55 3.83 -4.26 6.52
CA ASP A 55 4.72 -3.10 6.53
C ASP A 55 3.99 -1.79 6.88
N ASP A 56 2.66 -1.70 6.74
CA ASP A 56 1.91 -0.47 7.03
C ASP A 56 1.91 -0.11 8.52
N GLU A 57 2.02 -1.11 9.42
CA GLU A 57 2.07 -0.89 10.87
C GLU A 57 3.44 -0.39 11.36
N HIS A 58 4.51 -0.72 10.64
CA HIS A 58 5.90 -0.48 11.07
C HIS A 58 6.63 0.53 10.19
N ALA A 59 6.05 0.96 9.07
CA ALA A 59 6.63 1.98 8.22
C ALA A 59 6.60 3.35 8.94
N PRO A 60 7.76 3.94 9.29
CA PRO A 60 7.77 5.33 9.71
C PRO A 60 7.26 6.16 8.55
N LYS A 61 6.10 6.80 8.73
CA LYS A 61 5.48 7.72 7.75
C LYS A 61 6.57 8.63 7.17
N ASN A 62 6.91 8.37 5.90
CA ASN A 62 7.79 9.12 5.01
C ASN A 62 8.71 10.14 5.69
N THR A 63 9.62 9.70 6.57
CA THR A 63 10.65 10.60 7.11
C THR A 63 11.88 10.57 6.23
N VAL A 64 11.69 10.88 4.94
CA VAL A 64 12.79 11.07 3.98
C VAL A 64 13.78 12.12 4.51
N GLY A 65 13.33 13.05 5.37
CA GLY A 65 14.17 13.99 6.10
C GLY A 65 15.25 13.38 6.99
N LYS A 66 15.10 12.14 7.49
CA LYS A 66 16.14 11.50 8.34
C LYS A 66 17.41 11.15 7.57
N TYR A 67 17.30 10.92 6.26
CA TYR A 67 18.46 10.55 5.42
C TYR A 67 19.35 11.75 5.06
N PHE A 68 18.88 12.98 5.32
CA PHE A 68 19.63 14.22 5.07
C PHE A 68 20.22 14.84 6.35
N VAL A 69 19.95 14.29 7.54
CA VAL A 69 20.53 14.78 8.81
C VAL A 69 21.87 14.08 9.06
N ARG A 70 22.97 14.80 8.82
CA ARG A 70 24.32 14.34 9.13
C ARG A 70 24.68 14.75 10.57
N ASN A 71 24.38 13.90 11.54
CA ASN A 71 24.91 14.03 12.91
C ASN A 71 26.07 13.05 13.12
N GLY A 72 27.21 13.60 13.54
CA GLY A 72 28.43 12.84 13.83
C GLY A 72 28.29 11.87 15.01
N ALA A 73 29.22 10.90 15.03
CA ALA A 73 29.40 9.78 15.96
C ALA A 73 28.45 8.57 15.76
N ASP A 74 28.92 7.60 14.96
CA ASP A 74 28.31 6.26 14.84
C ASP A 74 28.53 5.45 16.13
N THR A 75 27.46 5.19 16.87
CA THR A 75 27.45 4.32 18.05
C THR A 75 26.41 3.21 17.92
N ARG A 76 26.27 2.62 16.72
CA ARG A 76 25.29 1.55 16.52
C ARG A 76 25.83 0.20 17.00
N PRO A 77 25.24 -0.42 18.04
CA PRO A 77 25.58 -1.78 18.41
C PRO A 77 25.14 -2.77 17.33
N ARG A 78 25.98 -3.80 17.12
CA ARG A 78 25.81 -4.85 16.11
C ARG A 78 24.54 -5.68 16.38
N SER A 79 23.86 -6.03 15.28
CA SER A 79 22.54 -6.65 15.16
C SER A 79 22.23 -7.84 16.09
N LYS A 80 21.03 -7.84 16.70
CA LYS A 80 20.39 -9.02 17.31
C LYS A 80 19.72 -9.90 16.25
N PHE A 81 20.47 -10.27 15.22
CA PHE A 81 20.04 -10.99 14.00
C PHE A 81 19.23 -12.29 14.24
N PHE A 82 19.13 -12.79 15.48
CA PHE A 82 18.32 -13.98 15.81
C PHE A 82 17.47 -13.87 17.09
N SER A 83 16.79 -12.74 17.32
CA SER A 83 15.67 -12.73 18.29
C SER A 83 14.43 -13.35 17.64
N ARG A 84 14.56 -14.63 17.26
CA ARG A 84 13.54 -15.44 16.59
C ARG A 84 12.48 -15.87 17.62
N ASN A 85 11.23 -15.61 17.26
CA ASN A 85 10.00 -16.19 17.79
C ASN A 85 9.50 -15.62 19.13
N LYS A 86 8.83 -14.46 19.06
CA LYS A 86 7.72 -14.13 19.98
C LYS A 86 6.39 -14.29 19.26
N ALA A 87 6.00 -15.53 18.99
CA ALA A 87 4.68 -15.84 18.48
C ALA A 87 4.00 -16.84 19.41
N ILE A 88 2.87 -16.39 19.96
CA ILE A 88 1.63 -17.10 20.32
C ILE A 88 1.08 -16.38 21.57
N ARG A 89 0.25 -15.36 21.34
CA ARG A 89 -0.72 -14.89 22.33
C ARG A 89 -2.12 -15.05 21.73
N LEU A 90 -2.76 -16.13 22.17
CA LEU A 90 -4.16 -16.22 22.59
C LEU A 90 -5.19 -15.43 21.76
N ALA A 91 -5.78 -16.10 20.77
CA ALA A 91 -7.18 -15.85 20.41
C ALA A 91 -8.06 -16.68 21.35
N SER A 92 -8.35 -16.13 22.53
CA SER A 92 -9.40 -16.60 23.42
C SER A 92 -10.22 -15.40 23.88
N SER A 93 -11.25 -15.05 23.11
CA SER A 93 -12.38 -14.19 23.46
C SER A 93 -13.12 -13.87 22.15
N LEU A 94 -14.41 -14.07 21.96
CA LEU A 94 -15.47 -14.72 22.74
C LEU A 94 -16.65 -14.89 21.74
N ASN A 95 -17.23 -16.09 21.75
CA ASN A 95 -18.62 -16.50 21.57
C ASN A 95 -19.69 -15.60 20.93
N GLN A 96 -20.49 -16.30 20.09
CA GLN A 96 -21.95 -16.24 19.85
C GLN A 96 -22.58 -14.91 19.47
#